data_AF-G9P3U8-F1
#
_entry.id   AF-G9P3U8-F1
#
_cell.length_a   1.000
_cell.length_b   1.000
_cell.length_c   1.000
_cell.angle_alpha   90.00
_cell.angle_beta   90.00
_cell.angle_gamma   90.00
#
_symmetry.space_group_name_H-M   'P 1'
#
loop_
_entity.id
_entity.type
_entity.pdbx_description
1 polymer ?
#
loop_
_entity_poly.entity_id
_entity_poly.type
_entity_poly.pdbx_seq_one_letter_code
_entity_poly.pdbx_strand_id
1 'polypeptide(L)'
;MADSAGAVNGQPKAANGNAGQTLTPYHSLFRHLFSWEKPRDSAIAYASVVTTIIAVRYLNLLSWTLGLSWMVLATTVAAEISGKLVLNNGLASQFRPREYFTISRDTFEAMVSDAHGLINFFLIEAQRIVFVENIGVSVAACVAAFISGFLIKVAPYWVLTIIATTIAFFAPLVYSSNQEFIDEQLKTAANAINAQTAQVRDAAQKQADHLAAVGKQYAGDYTGKVQEILRTRNLSPSATKKAPEFPSPPTEEPKAAEPVVPQEPIIA
;
A
#
# COMPACT_ATOMS: atom_id res chain seq x y z
N MET A 1 27.20 66.58 10.54
CA MET A 1 26.95 66.17 9.13
C MET A 1 27.05 64.66 9.12
N ALA A 2 25.94 64.00 9.49
CA ALA A 2 24.99 63.37 8.57
C ALA A 2 25.45 61.96 8.19
N ASP A 3 24.63 60.94 8.00
CA ASP A 3 23.31 60.52 8.48
C ASP A 3 23.22 59.07 7.95
N SER A 4 22.56 58.17 8.70
CA SER A 4 21.86 56.97 8.24
C SER A 4 22.38 56.13 7.06
N ALA A 5 22.62 54.84 7.29
CA ALA A 5 21.76 53.79 6.73
C ALA A 5 22.20 52.40 7.19
N GLY A 6 21.40 51.81 8.08
CA GLY A 6 21.38 50.36 8.26
C GLY A 6 20.84 49.67 7.01
N ALA A 7 21.43 48.52 6.69
CA ALA A 7 20.82 47.54 5.81
C ALA A 7 21.11 46.14 6.37
N VAL A 8 20.30 45.78 7.37
CA VAL A 8 19.93 44.39 7.64
C VAL A 8 19.31 43.88 6.33
N ASN A 9 20.06 43.11 5.56
CA ASN A 9 19.51 42.44 4.39
C ASN A 9 18.71 41.23 4.89
N GLY A 10 17.41 41.45 5.07
CA GLY A 10 16.44 40.43 5.42
C GLY A 10 16.44 39.33 4.37
N GLN A 11 16.71 38.11 4.81
CA GLN A 11 16.23 36.90 4.16
C GLN A 11 14.74 37.07 3.81
N PRO A 12 14.32 36.97 2.54
CA PRO A 12 12.91 36.82 2.25
C PRO A 12 12.50 35.42 2.72
N LYS A 13 11.77 35.39 3.83
CA LYS A 13 10.95 34.25 4.24
C LYS A 13 9.88 34.04 3.15
N ALA A 14 10.25 33.27 2.12
CA ALA A 14 9.30 32.76 1.13
C ALA A 14 8.52 31.61 1.76
N ALA A 15 7.51 31.97 2.56
CA ALA A 15 6.33 31.14 2.66
C ALA A 15 5.57 31.30 1.33
N ASN A 16 5.62 30.27 0.49
CA ASN A 16 4.56 29.82 -0.40
C ASN A 16 5.05 28.57 -1.14
N GLY A 17 4.20 27.54 -1.15
CA GLY A 17 4.53 26.18 -1.59
C GLY A 17 5.04 26.09 -3.04
N ASN A 18 5.67 24.95 -3.32
CA ASN A 18 6.14 24.49 -4.64
C ASN A 18 7.50 24.99 -5.15
N ALA A 19 8.40 25.47 -4.30
CA ALA A 19 9.78 25.71 -4.72
C ALA A 19 10.58 24.39 -4.87
N GLY A 20 10.80 23.97 -6.11
CA GLY A 20 12.05 23.31 -6.49
C GLY A 20 12.09 21.79 -6.54
N GLN A 21 10.97 21.08 -6.74
CA GLN A 21 11.07 19.71 -7.25
C GLN A 21 11.48 19.80 -8.73
N THR A 22 12.79 19.72 -9.00
CA THR A 22 13.25 19.20 -10.28
C THR A 22 12.68 17.79 -10.40
N LEU A 23 11.49 17.70 -10.99
CA LEU A 23 10.88 16.46 -11.42
C LEU A 23 11.99 15.69 -12.13
N THR A 24 12.38 14.56 -11.56
CA THR A 24 13.49 13.77 -12.11
C THR A 24 13.25 13.57 -13.60
N PRO A 25 14.28 13.54 -14.46
CA PRO A 25 14.13 13.34 -15.90
C PRO A 25 13.26 12.11 -16.26
N TYR A 26 13.20 11.15 -15.33
CA TYR A 26 12.33 9.99 -15.39
C TYR A 26 10.83 10.34 -15.36
N HIS A 27 10.41 11.35 -14.60
CA HIS A 27 8.99 11.69 -14.50
C HIS A 27 8.42 12.15 -15.84
N SER A 28 9.19 12.89 -16.65
CA SER A 28 8.76 13.29 -18.00
C SER A 28 8.82 12.13 -18.98
N LEU A 29 9.85 11.29 -18.93
CA LEU A 29 9.94 10.06 -19.74
C LEU A 29 8.78 9.11 -19.44
N PHE A 30 8.51 8.82 -18.17
CA PHE A 30 7.38 7.99 -17.76
C PHE A 30 6.05 8.63 -18.15
N ARG A 31 5.89 9.95 -18.02
CA ARG A 31 4.69 10.61 -18.52
C ARG A 31 4.51 10.40 -20.01
N HIS A 32 5.55 10.60 -20.83
CA HIS A 32 5.46 10.43 -22.28
C HIS A 32 5.27 8.98 -22.71
N LEU A 33 5.91 8.02 -22.03
CA LEU A 33 5.78 6.59 -22.35
C LEU A 33 4.40 6.06 -21.93
N PHE A 34 3.89 6.47 -20.77
CA PHE A 34 2.61 5.99 -20.23
C PHE A 34 1.39 6.78 -20.71
N SER A 35 1.56 8.01 -21.19
CA SER A 35 0.44 8.80 -21.73
C SER A 35 0.01 8.38 -23.12
N TRP A 36 0.78 7.51 -23.81
CA TRP A 36 0.54 7.09 -25.19
C TRP A 36 0.43 8.25 -26.19
N GLU A 37 1.01 9.42 -25.87
CA GLU A 37 1.00 10.61 -26.73
C GLU A 37 1.65 10.33 -28.10
N LYS A 38 2.65 9.45 -28.14
CA LYS A 38 3.18 8.83 -29.37
C LYS A 38 2.98 7.32 -29.30
N PRO A 39 1.93 6.75 -29.90
CA PRO A 39 1.56 5.34 -29.72
C PRO A 39 2.63 4.37 -30.23
N ARG A 40 3.45 4.78 -31.19
CA ARG A 40 4.56 3.96 -31.72
C ARG A 40 5.68 3.78 -30.71
N ASP A 41 6.10 4.86 -30.05
CA ASP A 41 7.23 4.83 -29.11
C ASP A 41 6.83 4.07 -27.84
N SER A 42 5.62 4.31 -27.33
CA SER A 42 5.04 3.55 -26.21
C SER A 42 4.86 2.06 -26.53
N ALA A 43 4.40 1.72 -27.74
CA ALA A 43 4.23 0.32 -28.15
C ALA A 43 5.57 -0.41 -28.30
N ILE A 44 6.61 0.25 -28.82
CA ILE A 44 7.96 -0.33 -28.92
C ILE A 44 8.54 -0.54 -27.52
N ALA A 45 8.36 0.42 -26.60
CA ALA A 45 8.79 0.28 -25.21
C ALA A 45 8.07 -0.87 -24.50
N TYR A 46 6.75 -1.01 -24.69
CA TYR A 46 5.99 -2.15 -24.17
C TYR A 46 6.49 -3.48 -24.75
N ALA A 47 6.62 -3.56 -26.08
CA ALA A 47 7.06 -4.76 -26.77
C ALA A 47 8.49 -5.15 -26.36
N SER A 48 9.40 -4.20 -26.15
CA SER A 48 10.77 -4.48 -25.70
C SER A 48 10.80 -5.02 -24.28
N VAL A 49 10.00 -4.47 -23.37
CA VAL A 49 9.87 -4.96 -21.99
C VAL A 49 9.27 -6.37 -21.97
N VAL A 50 8.17 -6.61 -22.70
CA VAL A 50 7.55 -7.95 -22.78
C VAL A 50 8.50 -8.96 -23.41
N THR A 51 9.17 -8.59 -24.50
CA THR A 51 10.18 -9.45 -25.14
C THR A 51 11.32 -9.76 -24.19
N THR A 52 11.77 -8.78 -23.39
CA THR A 52 12.81 -8.98 -22.38
C THR A 52 12.36 -9.94 -21.28
N ILE A 53 11.11 -9.83 -20.80
CA ILE A 53 10.55 -10.75 -19.79
C ILE A 53 10.52 -12.18 -20.34
N ILE A 54 10.07 -12.35 -21.58
CA ILE A 54 10.05 -13.64 -22.27
C ILE A 54 11.48 -14.16 -22.46
N ALA A 55 12.40 -13.30 -22.92
CA ALA A 55 13.80 -13.63 -23.14
C ALA A 55 14.45 -14.12 -21.85
N VAL A 56 14.36 -13.39 -20.74
CA VAL A 56 14.95 -13.79 -19.45
C VAL A 56 14.44 -15.14 -18.96
N ARG A 57 13.19 -15.48 -19.26
CA ARG A 57 12.63 -16.78 -18.90
C ARG A 57 13.17 -17.92 -19.76
N TYR A 58 13.12 -17.76 -21.07
CA TYR A 58 13.36 -18.85 -22.01
C TYR A 58 14.86 -18.96 -22.34
N LEU A 59 15.54 -17.84 -22.40
CA LEU A 59 16.99 -17.78 -22.43
C LEU A 59 17.46 -17.90 -20.98
N ASN A 60 18.00 -19.07 -20.63
CA ASN A 60 18.60 -19.29 -19.32
C ASN A 60 19.96 -18.57 -19.24
N LEU A 61 19.96 -17.24 -19.28
CA LEU A 61 21.16 -16.40 -19.37
C LEU A 61 22.16 -16.77 -18.28
N LEU A 62 21.69 -17.02 -17.06
CA LEU A 62 22.55 -17.38 -15.93
C LEU A 62 23.26 -18.73 -16.15
N SER A 63 22.53 -19.75 -16.61
CA SER A 63 23.16 -21.05 -16.92
C SER A 63 24.09 -20.97 -18.12
N TRP A 64 23.77 -20.14 -19.10
CA TRP A 64 24.61 -19.97 -20.30
C TRP A 64 25.87 -19.18 -19.97
N THR A 65 25.79 -18.13 -19.14
CA THR A 65 26.96 -17.36 -18.72
C THR A 65 27.86 -18.17 -17.80
N LEU A 66 27.30 -18.91 -16.84
CA LEU A 66 28.06 -19.85 -16.01
C LEU A 66 28.66 -20.98 -16.86
N GLY A 67 27.90 -21.51 -17.82
CA GLY A 67 28.33 -22.51 -18.78
C GLY A 67 29.53 -22.03 -19.61
N LEU A 68 29.41 -20.85 -20.22
CA LEU A 68 30.48 -20.23 -20.99
C LEU A 68 31.69 -19.89 -20.12
N SER A 69 31.46 -19.35 -18.91
CA SER A 69 32.53 -19.03 -17.97
C SER A 69 33.36 -20.27 -17.62
N TRP A 70 32.71 -21.40 -17.28
CA TRP A 70 33.44 -22.63 -16.99
C TRP A 70 34.20 -23.14 -18.22
N MET A 71 33.59 -23.09 -19.42
CA MET A 71 34.26 -23.53 -20.66
C MET A 71 35.49 -22.68 -20.97
N VAL A 72 35.39 -21.35 -20.83
CA VAL A 72 36.50 -20.41 -21.05
C VAL A 72 37.61 -20.65 -20.04
N LEU A 73 37.26 -20.79 -18.75
CA LEU A 73 38.23 -21.07 -17.69
C LEU A 73 38.90 -22.43 -17.90
N ALA A 74 38.15 -23.49 -18.19
CA ALA A 74 38.68 -24.82 -18.44
C ALA A 74 39.62 -24.84 -19.66
N THR A 75 39.23 -24.17 -20.74
CA THR A 75 40.07 -24.03 -21.94
C THR A 75 41.37 -23.29 -21.63
N THR A 76 41.29 -22.20 -20.88
CA THR A 76 42.47 -21.40 -20.49
C THR A 76 43.41 -22.19 -19.58
N VAL A 77 42.86 -22.92 -18.59
CA VAL A 77 43.63 -23.77 -17.68
C VAL A 77 44.27 -24.94 -18.42
N ALA A 78 43.54 -25.61 -19.30
CA ALA A 78 44.06 -26.70 -20.13
C ALA A 78 45.20 -26.21 -21.03
N ALA A 79 45.03 -25.07 -21.71
CA ALA A 79 46.06 -24.47 -22.54
C ALA A 79 47.32 -24.08 -21.74
N GLU A 80 47.16 -23.59 -20.51
CA GLU A 80 48.28 -23.26 -19.63
C GLU A 80 49.03 -24.51 -19.16
N ILE A 81 48.32 -25.60 -18.79
CA ILE A 81 48.94 -26.87 -18.39
C ILE A 81 49.67 -27.52 -19.57
N SER A 82 49.01 -27.64 -20.73
CA SER A 82 49.63 -28.20 -21.94
C SER A 82 50.81 -27.36 -22.42
N GLY A 83 50.69 -26.02 -22.37
CA GLY A 83 51.79 -25.11 -22.70
C GLY A 83 53.01 -25.29 -21.79
N LYS A 84 52.79 -25.40 -20.47
CA LYS A 84 53.88 -25.68 -19.52
C LYS A 84 54.51 -27.06 -19.74
N LEU A 85 53.71 -28.07 -20.10
CA LEU A 85 54.21 -29.43 -20.28
C LEU A 85 55.02 -29.61 -21.57
N VAL A 86 54.60 -28.95 -22.66
CA VAL A 86 55.19 -29.13 -24.00
C VAL A 86 56.23 -28.05 -24.33
N LEU A 87 55.97 -26.79 -23.97
CA LEU A 87 56.82 -25.64 -24.33
C LEU A 87 57.63 -25.09 -23.15
N ASN A 88 57.50 -25.67 -21.96
CA ASN A 88 58.11 -25.19 -20.71
C ASN A 88 57.77 -23.73 -20.36
N ASN A 89 56.73 -23.16 -21.02
CA ASN A 89 56.26 -21.79 -20.90
C ASN A 89 54.73 -21.77 -21.01
N GLY A 90 54.05 -20.97 -20.18
CA GLY A 90 52.58 -20.90 -20.14
C GLY A 90 51.98 -20.04 -21.24
N LEU A 91 51.13 -20.62 -22.10
CA LEU A 91 50.53 -19.92 -23.25
C LEU A 91 49.52 -18.84 -22.84
N ALA A 92 48.70 -19.07 -21.81
CA ALA A 92 47.72 -18.08 -21.36
C ALA A 92 48.40 -16.90 -20.64
N SER A 93 49.52 -17.17 -19.96
CA SER A 93 50.30 -16.15 -19.25
C SER A 93 50.93 -15.10 -20.17
N GLN A 94 51.19 -15.45 -21.43
CA GLN A 94 51.78 -14.53 -22.43
C GLN A 94 50.76 -13.50 -22.96
N PHE A 95 49.47 -13.82 -22.94
CA PHE A 95 48.39 -12.93 -23.39
C PHE A 95 47.85 -12.01 -22.29
N ARG A 96 48.55 -11.86 -21.15
CA ARG A 96 48.10 -11.05 -20.02
C ARG A 96 47.89 -9.57 -20.45
N PRO A 97 46.68 -8.99 -20.27
CA PRO A 97 46.43 -7.58 -20.55
C PRO A 97 47.27 -6.66 -19.64
N ARG A 98 47.71 -5.51 -20.17
CA ARG A 98 48.45 -4.49 -19.42
C ARG A 98 47.59 -3.71 -18.43
N GLU A 99 46.30 -3.57 -18.72
CA GLU A 99 45.33 -2.90 -17.85
C GLU A 99 44.05 -3.74 -17.77
N TYR A 100 43.48 -3.81 -16.57
CA TYR A 100 42.18 -4.43 -16.34
C TYR A 100 41.09 -3.40 -16.51
N PHE A 101 39.99 -3.79 -17.14
CA PHE A 101 38.82 -2.93 -17.27
C PHE A 101 38.23 -2.65 -15.89
N THR A 102 38.13 -1.38 -15.50
CA THR A 102 37.52 -0.95 -14.24
C THR A 102 36.24 -0.16 -14.51
N ILE A 103 35.29 -0.24 -13.59
CA ILE A 103 34.05 0.54 -13.64
C ILE A 103 34.34 1.92 -13.04
N SER A 104 33.87 2.98 -13.69
CA SER A 104 33.97 4.37 -13.20
C SER A 104 33.22 4.55 -11.88
N ARG A 105 33.88 5.16 -10.89
CA ARG A 105 33.27 5.45 -9.58
C ARG A 105 32.04 6.34 -9.71
N ASP A 106 32.12 7.37 -10.54
CA ASP A 106 31.03 8.32 -10.75
C ASP A 106 29.73 7.64 -11.18
N THR A 107 29.83 6.65 -12.07
CA THR A 107 28.66 5.90 -12.57
C THR A 107 28.08 4.99 -11.49
N PHE A 108 28.95 4.39 -10.68
CA PHE A 108 28.53 3.57 -9.54
C PHE A 108 27.85 4.43 -8.46
N GLU A 109 28.43 5.58 -8.12
CA GLU A 109 27.86 6.51 -7.14
C GLU A 109 26.52 7.07 -7.61
N ALA A 110 26.41 7.43 -8.89
CA ALA A 110 25.14 7.85 -9.49
C ALA A 110 24.08 6.73 -9.39
N MET A 111 24.42 5.48 -9.76
CA MET A 111 23.49 4.35 -9.65
C MET A 111 23.05 4.09 -8.21
N VAL A 112 23.99 4.13 -7.26
CA VAL A 112 23.69 3.90 -5.84
C VAL A 112 22.83 5.04 -5.28
N SER A 113 23.10 6.28 -5.68
CA SER A 113 22.29 7.44 -5.29
C SER A 113 20.86 7.33 -5.81
N ASP A 114 20.69 6.96 -7.08
CA ASP A 114 19.38 6.74 -7.71
C ASP A 114 18.63 5.61 -7.00
N ALA A 115 19.29 4.48 -6.73
CA ALA A 115 18.70 3.36 -6.00
C ALA A 115 18.28 3.77 -4.59
N HIS A 116 19.10 4.56 -3.89
CA HIS A 116 18.78 5.05 -2.55
C HIS A 116 17.56 5.98 -2.55
N GLY A 117 17.49 6.91 -3.51
CA GLY A 117 16.33 7.77 -3.68
C GLY A 117 15.05 6.98 -3.96
N LEU A 118 15.13 5.97 -4.82
CA LEU A 118 14.00 5.12 -5.18
C LEU A 118 13.52 4.28 -3.97
N ILE A 119 14.44 3.68 -3.22
CA ILE A 119 14.10 2.93 -2.00
C ILE A 119 13.42 3.84 -0.97
N ASN A 120 13.96 5.03 -0.74
CA ASN A 120 13.36 5.99 0.20
C ASN A 120 11.97 6.44 -0.25
N PHE A 121 11.78 6.68 -1.55
CA PHE A 121 10.46 6.99 -2.10
C PHE A 121 9.44 5.90 -1.77
N PHE A 122 9.75 4.63 -2.04
CA PHE A 122 8.86 3.52 -1.72
C PHE A 122 8.61 3.37 -0.22
N LEU A 123 9.63 3.56 0.62
CA LEU A 123 9.48 3.50 2.08
C LEU A 123 8.53 4.58 2.60
N ILE A 124 8.71 5.82 2.15
CA ILE A 124 7.85 6.95 2.55
C ILE A 124 6.42 6.72 2.05
N GLU A 125 6.23 6.31 0.80
CA GLU A 125 4.90 6.08 0.24
C GLU A 125 4.20 4.87 0.90
N ALA A 126 4.94 3.81 1.23
CA ALA A 126 4.40 2.67 1.97
C ALA A 126 3.94 3.08 3.38
N GLN A 127 4.75 3.88 4.09
CA GLN A 127 4.35 4.45 5.38
C GLN A 127 3.08 5.29 5.23
N ARG A 128 3.04 6.18 4.24
CA ARG A 128 1.89 7.02 3.92
C ARG A 128 0.61 6.21 3.68
N ILE A 129 0.71 5.09 2.96
CA ILE A 129 -0.41 4.17 2.71
C ILE A 129 -0.89 3.49 4.00
N VAL A 130 0.04 2.98 4.81
CA VAL A 130 -0.27 2.29 6.09
C VAL A 130 -0.87 3.25 7.11
N PHE A 131 -0.38 4.49 7.16
CA PHE A 131 -0.91 5.55 8.03
C PHE A 131 -2.15 6.25 7.46
N VAL A 132 -2.61 5.84 6.28
CA VAL A 132 -3.83 6.37 5.65
C VAL A 132 -3.80 7.90 5.51
N GLU A 133 -2.64 8.46 5.11
CA GLU A 133 -2.54 9.91 4.87
C GLU A 133 -3.44 10.34 3.70
N ASN A 134 -3.67 9.42 2.76
CA ASN A 134 -4.66 9.56 1.70
C ASN A 134 -5.53 8.32 1.62
N ILE A 135 -6.79 8.46 2.03
CA ILE A 135 -7.78 7.37 2.06
C ILE A 135 -7.95 6.75 0.66
N GLY A 136 -7.98 7.56 -0.40
CA GLY A 136 -8.14 7.07 -1.76
C GLY A 136 -6.98 6.17 -2.20
N VAL A 137 -5.74 6.59 -1.91
CA VAL A 137 -4.54 5.81 -2.22
C VAL A 137 -4.47 4.53 -1.38
N SER A 138 -4.80 4.59 -0.09
CA SER A 138 -4.81 3.42 0.78
C SER A 138 -5.88 2.40 0.42
N VAL A 139 -7.08 2.84 0.02
CA VAL A 139 -8.14 1.94 -0.47
C VAL A 139 -7.71 1.30 -1.79
N ALA A 140 -7.15 2.08 -2.72
CA ALA A 140 -6.62 1.56 -3.97
C ALA A 140 -5.51 0.53 -3.73
N ALA A 141 -4.59 0.80 -2.79
CA ALA A 141 -3.54 -0.11 -2.40
C ALA A 141 -4.09 -1.41 -1.76
N CYS A 142 -5.15 -1.32 -0.96
CA CYS A 142 -5.83 -2.49 -0.39
C CYS A 142 -6.43 -3.39 -1.47
N VAL A 143 -7.17 -2.81 -2.42
CA VAL A 143 -7.74 -3.54 -3.56
C VAL A 143 -6.62 -4.14 -4.42
N ALA A 144 -5.56 -3.38 -4.70
CA ALA A 144 -4.41 -3.87 -5.45
C ALA A 144 -3.72 -5.05 -4.74
N ALA A 145 -3.55 -4.98 -3.42
CA ALA A 145 -2.97 -6.06 -2.61
C ALA A 145 -3.87 -7.31 -2.61
N PHE A 146 -5.19 -7.15 -2.51
CA PHE A 146 -6.16 -8.24 -2.58
C PHE A 146 -6.10 -8.96 -3.95
N ILE A 147 -6.16 -8.19 -5.04
CA ILE A 147 -6.05 -8.73 -6.40
C ILE A 147 -4.70 -9.43 -6.59
N SER A 148 -3.61 -8.82 -6.13
CA SER A 148 -2.26 -9.41 -6.20
C SER A 148 -2.19 -10.76 -5.47
N GLY A 149 -2.78 -10.84 -4.27
CA GLY A 149 -2.85 -12.09 -3.51
C GLY A 149 -3.67 -13.18 -4.20
N PHE A 150 -4.72 -12.81 -4.92
CA PHE A 150 -5.50 -13.74 -5.75
C PHE A 150 -4.69 -14.19 -6.98
N LEU A 151 -4.03 -13.26 -7.66
CA LEU A 151 -3.27 -13.50 -8.88
C LEU A 151 -2.09 -14.47 -8.67
N ILE A 152 -1.40 -14.40 -7.53
CA ILE A 152 -0.30 -15.31 -7.18
C ILE A 152 -0.77 -16.77 -7.10
N LYS A 153 -2.03 -17.02 -6.72
CA LYS A 153 -2.59 -18.39 -6.67
C LYS A 153 -3.01 -18.90 -8.04
N VAL A 154 -3.34 -18.02 -8.97
CA VAL A 154 -3.92 -18.36 -10.27
C VAL A 154 -2.86 -18.47 -11.36
N ALA A 155 -1.82 -17.64 -11.30
CA ALA A 155 -0.86 -17.51 -12.39
C ALA A 155 0.60 -17.68 -11.94
N PRO A 156 1.45 -18.29 -12.78
CA PRO A 156 2.88 -18.36 -12.55
C PRO A 156 3.54 -16.96 -12.61
N TYR A 157 4.63 -16.76 -11.86
CA TYR A 157 5.27 -15.44 -11.68
C TYR A 157 5.60 -14.69 -12.98
N TRP A 158 6.05 -15.37 -14.03
CA TRP A 158 6.31 -14.75 -15.35
C TRP A 158 5.08 -14.18 -16.07
N VAL A 159 3.89 -14.77 -15.85
CA VAL A 159 2.64 -14.28 -16.43
C VAL A 159 2.18 -13.09 -15.61
N LEU A 160 2.39 -13.12 -14.29
CA LEU A 160 2.14 -11.97 -13.41
C LEU A 160 2.99 -10.76 -13.78
N THR A 161 4.26 -10.95 -14.14
CA THR A 161 5.10 -9.82 -14.59
C THR A 161 4.62 -9.24 -15.92
N ILE A 162 4.15 -10.07 -16.85
CA ILE A 162 3.54 -9.61 -18.11
C ILE A 162 2.21 -8.87 -17.84
N ILE A 163 1.36 -9.40 -16.96
CA ILE A 163 0.10 -8.75 -16.58
C ILE A 163 0.38 -7.41 -15.89
N ALA A 164 1.32 -7.38 -14.93
CA ALA A 164 1.69 -6.16 -14.22
C ALA A 164 2.25 -5.09 -15.16
N THR A 165 3.12 -5.47 -16.10
CA THR A 165 3.63 -4.54 -17.12
C THR A 165 2.54 -4.06 -18.08
N THR A 166 1.61 -4.94 -18.44
CA THR A 166 0.43 -4.56 -19.23
C THR A 166 -0.45 -3.56 -18.46
N ILE A 167 -0.75 -3.82 -17.19
CA ILE A 167 -1.51 -2.88 -16.36
C ILE A 167 -0.75 -1.54 -16.24
N ALA A 168 0.56 -1.55 -16.01
CA ALA A 168 1.35 -0.32 -15.91
C ALA A 168 1.28 0.54 -17.19
N PHE A 169 1.33 -0.09 -18.37
CA PHE A 169 1.28 0.62 -19.65
C PHE A 169 -0.14 1.01 -20.07
N PHE A 170 -1.13 0.16 -19.82
CA PHE A 170 -2.49 0.36 -20.34
C PHE A 170 -3.44 1.01 -19.32
N ALA A 171 -3.20 0.92 -18.01
CA ALA A 171 -4.08 1.57 -17.02
C ALA A 171 -4.14 3.10 -17.18
N PRO A 172 -3.01 3.82 -17.39
CA PRO A 172 -3.05 5.26 -17.63
C PRO A 172 -3.75 5.62 -18.95
N LEU A 173 -3.61 4.79 -19.98
CA LEU A 173 -4.28 4.95 -21.28
C LEU A 173 -5.80 4.79 -21.18
N VAL A 174 -6.25 3.74 -20.49
CA VAL A 174 -7.69 3.48 -20.30
C VAL A 174 -8.31 4.58 -19.45
N TYR A 175 -7.58 5.07 -18.44
CA TYR A 175 -8.02 6.20 -17.61
C TYR A 175 -8.11 7.49 -18.42
N SER A 176 -7.08 7.87 -19.18
CA SER A 176 -7.11 9.11 -19.97
C SER A 176 -8.15 9.08 -21.09
N SER A 177 -8.37 7.91 -21.72
CA SER A 177 -9.37 7.75 -22.78
C SER A 177 -10.82 7.78 -22.29
N ASN A 178 -11.09 7.47 -21.02
CA ASN A 178 -12.45 7.34 -20.48
C ASN A 178 -12.64 8.19 -19.21
N GLN A 179 -11.84 9.23 -19.04
CA GLN A 179 -11.74 9.97 -17.80
C GLN A 179 -13.10 10.53 -17.35
N GLU A 180 -13.86 11.13 -18.28
CA GLU A 180 -15.17 11.70 -17.97
C GLU A 180 -16.15 10.65 -17.43
N PHE A 181 -16.18 9.46 -18.04
CA PHE A 181 -17.06 8.37 -17.62
C PHE A 181 -16.64 7.80 -16.27
N ILE A 182 -15.33 7.58 -16.07
CA ILE A 182 -14.80 7.04 -14.81
C ILE A 182 -15.04 8.02 -13.66
N ASP A 183 -14.79 9.31 -13.88
CA ASP A 183 -14.98 10.35 -12.86
C ASP A 183 -16.47 10.54 -12.54
N GLU A 184 -17.37 10.43 -13.51
CA GLU A 184 -18.83 10.47 -13.29
C GLU A 184 -19.31 9.27 -12.46
N GLN A 185 -18.86 8.06 -12.77
CA GLN A 185 -19.20 6.86 -12.02
C GLN A 185 -18.64 6.91 -10.59
N LEU A 186 -17.40 7.37 -10.43
CA LEU A 186 -16.79 7.54 -9.12
C LEU A 186 -17.53 8.58 -8.28
N LYS A 187 -17.94 9.70 -8.89
CA LYS A 187 -18.75 10.73 -8.23
C LYS A 187 -20.13 10.20 -7.85
N THR A 188 -20.77 9.43 -8.73
CA THR A 188 -22.08 8.81 -8.45
C THR A 188 -21.98 7.81 -7.30
N ALA A 189 -20.96 6.94 -7.32
CA ALA A 189 -20.69 6.00 -6.25
C ALA A 189 -20.38 6.72 -4.92
N ALA A 190 -19.54 7.75 -4.95
CA ALA A 190 -19.22 8.55 -3.77
C ALA A 190 -20.47 9.25 -3.21
N ASN A 191 -21.32 9.81 -4.07
CA ASN A 191 -22.58 10.43 -3.66
C ASN A 191 -23.55 9.41 -3.07
N ALA A 192 -23.65 8.20 -3.65
CA ALA A 192 -24.48 7.13 -3.12
C ALA A 192 -24.00 6.64 -1.75
N ILE A 193 -22.69 6.44 -1.58
CA ILE A 193 -22.08 6.06 -0.30
C ILE A 193 -22.28 7.17 0.74
N ASN A 194 -22.07 8.43 0.37
CA ASN A 194 -22.30 9.56 1.26
C ASN A 194 -23.77 9.70 1.65
N ALA A 195 -24.71 9.49 0.72
CA ALA A 195 -26.14 9.50 1.01
C ALA A 195 -26.53 8.35 1.98
N GLN A 196 -25.98 7.16 1.79
CA GLN A 196 -26.19 6.03 2.73
C GLN A 196 -25.54 6.30 4.09
N THR A 197 -24.34 6.86 4.12
CA THR A 197 -23.64 7.23 5.36
C THR A 197 -24.41 8.32 6.11
N ALA A 198 -24.97 9.30 5.41
CA ALA A 198 -25.82 10.34 5.98
C ALA A 198 -27.11 9.74 6.56
N GLN A 199 -27.77 8.81 5.85
CA GLN A 199 -28.96 8.14 6.35
C GLN A 199 -28.70 7.31 7.60
N VAL A 200 -27.59 6.57 7.65
CA VAL A 200 -27.18 5.80 8.83
C VAL A 200 -26.85 6.74 10.00
N ARG A 201 -26.15 7.85 9.73
CA ARG A 201 -25.84 8.86 10.73
C ARG A 201 -27.10 9.54 11.27
N ASP A 202 -28.05 9.89 10.41
CA ASP A 202 -29.32 10.50 10.81
C ASP A 202 -30.20 9.52 11.59
N ALA A 203 -30.20 8.23 11.22
CA ALA A 203 -30.89 7.19 11.97
C ALA A 203 -30.25 6.97 13.35
N ALA A 204 -28.92 6.95 13.42
CA ALA A 204 -28.18 6.86 14.68
C ALA A 204 -28.41 8.09 15.57
N GLN A 205 -28.44 9.30 14.98
CA GLN A 205 -28.72 10.54 15.70
C GLN A 205 -30.16 10.54 16.24
N LYS A 206 -31.16 10.13 15.44
CA LYS A 206 -32.55 10.00 15.90
C LYS A 206 -32.69 8.98 17.02
N GLN A 207 -31.98 7.85 16.97
CA GLN A 207 -31.97 6.87 18.06
C GLN A 207 -31.29 7.43 19.31
N ALA A 208 -30.18 8.15 19.17
CA ALA A 208 -29.51 8.82 20.28
C ALA A 208 -30.38 9.90 20.91
N ASP A 209 -31.07 10.72 20.10
CA ASP A 209 -31.98 11.76 20.55
C ASP A 209 -33.23 11.17 21.20
N HIS A 210 -33.76 10.07 20.67
CA HIS A 210 -34.88 9.34 21.28
C HIS A 210 -34.47 8.72 22.63
N LEU A 211 -33.30 8.08 22.72
CA LEU A 211 -32.75 7.58 23.97
C LEU A 211 -32.49 8.70 24.98
N ALA A 212 -31.98 9.84 24.52
CA ALA A 212 -31.77 11.01 25.37
C ALA A 212 -33.09 11.63 25.84
N ALA A 213 -34.12 11.67 24.98
CA ALA A 213 -35.45 12.16 25.33
C ALA A 213 -36.16 11.23 26.32
N VAL A 214 -36.13 9.92 26.08
CA VAL A 214 -36.65 8.90 27.01
C VAL A 214 -35.89 8.96 28.33
N GLY A 215 -34.55 9.05 28.31
CA GLY A 215 -33.73 9.20 29.52
C GLY A 215 -34.06 10.48 30.30
N LYS A 216 -34.30 11.61 29.62
CA LYS A 216 -34.76 12.86 30.25
C LYS A 216 -36.17 12.74 30.83
N GLN A 217 -37.08 12.05 30.15
CA GLN A 217 -38.44 11.80 30.67
C GLN A 217 -38.39 10.91 31.91
N TYR A 218 -37.65 9.80 31.88
CA TYR A 218 -37.48 8.94 33.06
C TYR A 218 -36.79 9.68 34.21
N ALA A 219 -35.69 10.40 33.95
CA ALA A 219 -35.02 11.20 34.99
C ALA A 219 -35.95 12.30 35.54
N GLY A 220 -36.72 12.96 34.68
CA GLY A 220 -37.73 13.95 35.05
C GLY A 220 -38.86 13.37 35.89
N ASP A 221 -39.34 12.16 35.58
CA ASP A 221 -40.37 11.46 36.35
C ASP A 221 -39.87 11.01 37.73
N TYR A 222 -38.60 10.61 37.84
CA TYR A 222 -37.99 10.31 39.13
C TYR A 222 -37.76 11.57 39.97
N THR A 223 -37.25 12.66 39.40
CA THR A 223 -37.11 13.93 40.10
C THR A 223 -38.47 14.51 40.48
N GLY A 224 -39.46 14.42 39.59
CA GLY A 224 -40.84 14.83 39.83
C GLY A 224 -41.49 14.04 40.96
N LYS A 225 -41.35 12.70 40.95
CA LYS A 225 -41.83 11.85 42.07
C LYS A 225 -41.11 12.12 43.37
N VAL A 226 -39.79 12.33 43.36
CA VAL A 226 -39.06 12.68 44.59
C VAL A 226 -39.50 14.05 45.10
N GLN A 227 -39.72 15.02 44.22
CA GLN A 227 -40.20 16.34 44.57
C GLN A 227 -41.66 16.33 45.06
N GLU A 228 -42.51 15.48 44.48
CA GLU A 228 -43.88 15.26 44.94
C GLU A 228 -43.93 14.55 46.29
N ILE A 229 -43.08 13.54 46.52
CA ILE A 229 -42.93 12.87 47.83
C ILE A 229 -42.41 13.86 48.87
N LEU A 230 -41.43 14.72 48.53
CA LEU A 230 -40.92 15.77 49.41
C LEU A 230 -41.98 16.85 49.69
N ARG A 231 -42.78 17.23 48.69
CA ARG A 231 -43.86 18.22 48.82
C ARG A 231 -45.05 17.67 49.62
N THR A 232 -45.39 16.39 49.43
CA THR A 232 -46.44 15.69 50.19
C THR A 232 -46.01 15.46 51.63
N ARG A 233 -44.71 15.24 51.87
CA ARG A 233 -44.13 15.16 53.21
C ARG A 233 -44.15 16.49 53.97
N ASN A 234 -44.29 17.63 53.27
CA ASN A 234 -44.46 18.95 53.89
C ASN A 234 -45.92 19.29 54.25
N LEU A 235 -46.91 18.43 53.97
CA LEU A 235 -48.33 18.68 54.26
C LEU A 235 -48.99 17.71 55.26
N SER A 236 -48.28 16.76 55.87
CA SER A 236 -48.81 16.07 57.06
C SER A 236 -47.73 15.32 57.85
N PRO A 237 -47.75 15.36 59.20
CA PRO A 237 -46.83 14.59 60.03
C PRO A 237 -47.31 13.14 60.21
N SER A 238 -46.34 12.25 60.36
CA SER A 238 -46.45 10.82 60.72
C SER A 238 -46.98 9.84 59.67
N ALA A 239 -46.05 9.10 59.07
CA ALA A 239 -46.20 7.64 58.90
C ALA A 239 -44.84 6.96 58.65
N THR A 240 -44.67 5.84 59.35
CA THR A 240 -43.52 4.96 59.52
C THR A 240 -42.89 4.47 58.21
N LYS A 241 -41.55 4.51 58.13
CA LYS A 241 -40.77 3.85 57.07
C LYS A 241 -40.87 2.33 57.24
N LYS A 242 -41.40 1.62 56.23
CA LYS A 242 -41.15 0.18 56.03
C LYS A 242 -40.18 0.06 54.84
N ALA A 243 -39.01 -0.53 55.08
CA ALA A 243 -38.01 -0.78 54.04
C ALA A 243 -38.49 -1.88 53.08
N PRO A 244 -38.18 -1.81 51.77
CA PRO A 244 -38.47 -2.89 50.84
C PRO A 244 -37.48 -4.04 51.03
N GLU A 245 -38.03 -5.25 51.13
CA GLU A 245 -37.30 -6.52 51.20
C GLU A 245 -36.97 -6.97 49.78
N PHE A 246 -35.69 -7.13 49.45
CA PHE A 246 -35.24 -7.63 48.15
C PHE A 246 -35.28 -9.17 48.13
N PRO A 247 -35.82 -9.82 47.09
CA PRO A 247 -35.73 -11.27 46.95
C PRO A 247 -34.32 -11.70 46.51
N SER A 248 -33.76 -12.71 47.19
CA SER A 248 -32.49 -13.35 46.83
C SER A 248 -32.58 -14.10 45.49
N PRO A 249 -31.51 -14.11 44.67
CA PRO A 249 -31.52 -14.73 43.35
C PRO A 249 -31.50 -16.28 43.42
N PRO A 250 -32.08 -16.99 42.43
CA PRO A 250 -32.12 -18.45 42.43
C PRO A 250 -30.76 -19.07 42.10
N THR A 251 -30.33 -20.02 42.93
CA THR A 251 -29.19 -20.91 42.67
C THR A 251 -29.67 -22.11 41.85
N GLU A 252 -29.45 -22.11 40.54
CA GLU A 252 -29.37 -23.35 39.75
C GLU A 252 -28.20 -23.24 38.77
N GLU A 253 -27.21 -24.11 38.96
CA GLU A 253 -26.07 -24.30 38.05
C GLU A 253 -26.52 -25.11 36.81
N PRO A 254 -26.07 -24.76 35.58
CA PRO A 254 -26.46 -25.49 34.38
C PRO A 254 -25.73 -26.83 34.29
N LYS A 255 -26.50 -27.92 34.20
CA LYS A 255 -26.02 -29.29 33.95
C LYS A 255 -25.42 -29.39 32.54
N ALA A 256 -24.13 -29.73 32.47
CA ALA A 256 -23.38 -29.93 31.23
C ALA A 256 -23.99 -31.06 30.38
N ALA A 257 -24.21 -30.78 29.09
CA ALA A 257 -24.64 -31.74 28.10
C ALA A 257 -23.44 -32.54 27.55
N GLU A 258 -23.58 -33.86 27.56
CA GLU A 258 -22.59 -34.84 27.07
C GLU A 258 -22.70 -34.96 25.52
N PRO A 259 -21.58 -35.02 24.77
CA PRO A 259 -21.62 -35.01 23.31
C PRO A 259 -21.90 -36.40 22.71
N VAL A 260 -22.89 -36.46 21.82
CA VAL A 260 -23.26 -37.63 21.01
C VAL A 260 -22.30 -37.77 19.82
N VAL A 261 -21.72 -38.95 19.65
CA VAL A 261 -20.85 -39.35 18.53
C VAL A 261 -21.71 -39.66 17.28
N PRO A 262 -21.48 -39.03 16.11
CA PRO A 262 -22.19 -39.39 14.88
C PRO A 262 -21.66 -40.67 14.23
N GLN A 263 -22.55 -41.62 13.94
CA GLN A 263 -22.30 -42.81 13.11
C GLN A 263 -22.35 -42.45 11.61
N GLU A 264 -21.40 -42.96 10.84
CA GLU A 264 -21.35 -42.85 9.37
C GLU A 264 -22.48 -43.66 8.69
N PRO A 265 -23.09 -43.16 7.60
CA PRO A 265 -24.00 -43.95 6.78
C PRO A 265 -23.27 -44.68 5.64
N ILE A 266 -23.56 -45.97 5.57
CA ILE A 266 -23.23 -46.92 4.51
C ILE A 266 -24.06 -46.55 3.27
N ILE A 267 -23.44 -46.40 2.09
CA ILE A 267 -24.15 -46.32 0.81
C ILE A 267 -23.83 -47.57 -0.01
N ALA A 268 -24.91 -48.19 -0.48
CA ALA A 268 -24.98 -49.39 -1.30
C ALA A 268 -24.56 -49.16 -2.76
#